data_AF-A0A6L3B5R7-F1
#
_entry.id   AF-A0A6L3B5R7-F1
#
_cell.length_a   1.000
_cell.length_b   1.000
_cell.length_c   1.000
_cell.angle_alpha   90.00
_cell.angle_beta   90.00
_cell.angle_gamma   90.00
#
_symmetry.space_group_name_H-M   'P 1'
#
loop_
_entity.id
_entity.type
_entity.pdbx_description
1 polymer ?
#
loop_
_entity_poly.entity_id
_entity_poly.type
_entity_poly.pdbx_seq_one_letter_code
_entity_poly.pdbx_strand_id
1 'polypeptide(L)'
;MRRSTTLPVLAAPVRATPALAAAFAALLLSGSADAGERHRTVQASSPQPVAEVLRAGGGTVSGTVAAVGARWMTIQDDGTRTDVTVRGLLPEGIEQGAPITVTGRARKGGLMASEIILADGSLHRPSRDQDDD
;
A
#
# COMPACT_ATOMS: atom_id res chain seq x y z
N MET A 1 8.69 -51.10 66.78
CA MET A 1 9.54 -50.51 65.71
C MET A 1 9.54 -48.98 65.94
N ARG A 2 10.40 -48.36 66.77
CA ARG A 2 11.77 -47.80 66.52
C ARG A 2 11.88 -47.08 65.15
N ARG A 3 12.25 -45.80 64.98
CA ARG A 3 13.20 -44.84 65.61
C ARG A 3 12.63 -43.39 65.48
N SER A 4 12.76 -42.42 66.39
CA SER A 4 13.91 -41.61 66.90
C SER A 4 14.71 -40.78 65.87
N THR A 5 14.95 -39.50 66.25
CA THR A 5 16.13 -38.61 65.97
C THR A 5 15.87 -37.42 65.01
N THR A 6 15.69 -36.16 65.47
CA THR A 6 16.63 -35.04 65.81
C THR A 6 16.98 -34.08 64.63
N LEU A 7 16.85 -32.76 64.89
CA LEU A 7 17.19 -31.51 64.13
C LEU A 7 18.67 -31.48 63.63
N PRO A 8 19.19 -30.55 62.75
CA PRO A 8 18.88 -29.10 62.67
C PRO A 8 19.18 -28.32 61.32
N VAL A 9 19.21 -26.97 61.40
CA VAL A 9 20.03 -25.98 60.63
C VAL A 9 19.47 -25.38 59.31
N LEU A 10 18.92 -24.16 59.46
CA LEU A 10 19.37 -22.88 58.86
C LEU A 10 20.08 -22.89 57.48
N ALA A 11 19.45 -22.27 56.48
CA ALA A 11 20.10 -21.33 55.54
C ALA A 11 19.08 -20.73 54.55
N ALA A 12 18.64 -19.49 54.81
CA ALA A 12 18.46 -18.52 53.72
C ALA A 12 19.88 -18.17 53.18
N PRO A 13 20.11 -17.59 51.97
CA PRO A 13 19.29 -16.50 51.43
C PRO A 13 19.33 -16.31 49.88
N VAL A 14 18.76 -15.17 49.46
CA VAL A 14 19.07 -14.37 48.25
C VAL A 14 18.70 -14.92 46.86
N ARG A 15 17.75 -14.25 46.21
CA ARG A 15 17.95 -13.28 45.11
C ARG A 15 16.62 -13.17 44.36
N ALA A 16 15.94 -12.05 44.48
CA ALA A 16 16.15 -10.83 43.68
C ALA A 16 15.31 -10.87 42.39
N THR A 17 14.14 -10.22 42.49
CA THR A 17 13.55 -9.30 41.51
C THR A 17 14.25 -9.22 40.14
N PRO A 18 13.59 -9.58 39.02
CA PRO A 18 13.97 -9.03 37.73
C PRO A 18 13.47 -7.58 37.66
N ALA A 19 14.42 -6.66 37.82
CA ALA A 19 14.25 -5.25 37.57
C ALA A 19 14.01 -4.98 36.08
N LEU A 20 13.06 -4.10 35.83
CA LEU A 20 12.76 -3.44 34.57
C LEU A 20 14.02 -2.69 34.07
N ALA A 21 14.66 -3.17 33.01
CA ALA A 21 15.79 -2.49 32.37
C ALA A 21 15.29 -1.76 31.11
N ALA A 22 15.17 -0.44 31.25
CA ALA A 22 14.98 0.50 30.16
C ALA A 22 16.26 0.68 29.32
N ALA A 23 16.08 1.31 28.16
CA ALA A 23 17.07 1.93 27.28
C ALA A 23 17.66 1.06 26.17
N PHE A 24 16.97 1.08 25.02
CA PHE A 24 17.61 1.01 23.70
C PHE A 24 17.27 2.29 22.94
N ALA A 25 17.91 3.39 23.33
CA ALA A 25 17.96 4.62 22.54
C ALA A 25 19.17 4.56 21.61
N ALA A 26 19.07 3.73 20.57
CA ALA A 26 20.04 3.69 19.48
C ALA A 26 19.60 4.65 18.38
N LEU A 27 19.99 5.91 18.55
CA LEU A 27 20.73 6.69 17.54
C LEU A 27 20.46 6.32 16.07
N LEU A 28 19.31 6.72 15.51
CA LEU A 28 19.17 6.87 14.07
C LEU A 28 19.35 8.35 13.72
N LEU A 29 20.62 8.69 13.43
CA LEU A 29 20.98 9.85 12.62
C LEU A 29 20.25 9.71 11.28
N SER A 30 19.04 10.26 11.19
CA SER A 30 18.41 10.51 9.91
C SER A 30 18.90 11.87 9.44
N GLY A 31 19.94 11.85 8.61
CA GLY A 31 20.39 13.03 7.89
C GLY A 31 19.24 13.57 7.05
N SER A 32 18.82 14.81 7.33
CA SER A 32 18.00 15.58 6.42
C SER A 32 18.85 15.90 5.19
N ALA A 33 18.80 15.04 4.17
CA ALA A 33 19.23 15.43 2.85
C ALA A 33 18.19 16.44 2.32
N ASP A 34 18.48 17.72 2.59
CA ASP A 34 17.83 18.85 1.95
C ASP A 34 18.23 18.84 0.47
N ALA A 35 17.37 18.26 -0.36
CA ALA A 35 17.43 18.39 -1.81
C ALA A 35 16.22 19.21 -2.22
N GLY A 36 16.40 20.52 -2.21
CA GLY A 36 15.52 21.47 -2.86
C GLY A 36 15.45 21.18 -4.34
N GLU A 37 14.39 20.53 -4.78
CA GLU A 37 13.97 20.54 -6.18
C GLU A 37 12.45 20.65 -6.16
N ARG A 38 11.89 21.66 -6.84
CA ARG A 38 10.45 21.85 -6.99
C ARG A 38 9.85 20.80 -7.93
N HIS A 39 10.08 19.52 -7.63
CA HIS A 39 9.31 18.44 -8.20
C HIS A 39 7.98 18.40 -7.46
N ARG A 40 6.89 18.59 -8.20
CA ARG A 40 5.56 18.12 -7.80
C ARG A 40 5.71 16.60 -7.62
N THR A 41 6.12 16.17 -6.43
CA THR A 41 5.92 14.80 -6.00
C THR A 41 4.41 14.66 -5.94
N VAL A 42 3.85 14.03 -6.97
CA VAL A 42 2.54 13.38 -6.84
C VAL A 42 2.78 12.33 -5.78
N GLN A 43 2.57 12.71 -4.52
CA GLN A 43 2.63 11.80 -3.39
C GLN A 43 1.70 10.66 -3.78
N ALA A 44 2.26 9.45 -3.91
CA ALA A 44 1.48 8.25 -4.18
C ALA A 44 0.43 8.18 -3.07
N SER A 45 -0.80 8.55 -3.40
CA SER A 45 -1.90 8.45 -2.45
C SER A 45 -2.10 6.97 -2.22
N SER A 46 -2.22 6.56 -0.95
CA SER A 46 -2.61 5.20 -0.64
C SER A 46 -3.87 4.86 -1.44
N PRO A 47 -3.99 3.66 -2.01
CA PRO A 47 -5.18 3.29 -2.79
C PRO A 47 -6.47 3.60 -2.02
N GLN A 48 -7.38 4.30 -2.69
CA GLN A 48 -8.67 4.73 -2.15
C GLN A 48 -9.81 3.91 -2.79
N PRO A 49 -10.95 3.76 -2.11
CA PRO A 49 -12.14 3.15 -2.69
C PRO A 49 -12.59 3.89 -3.96
N VAL A 50 -13.10 3.15 -4.94
CA VAL A 50 -13.58 3.69 -6.22
C VAL A 50 -14.56 4.85 -6.02
N ALA A 51 -15.52 4.68 -5.11
CA ALA A 51 -16.54 5.69 -4.84
C ALA A 51 -15.96 7.01 -4.32
N GLU A 52 -14.86 6.95 -3.56
CA GLU A 52 -14.17 8.14 -3.04
C GLU A 52 -13.36 8.82 -4.13
N VAL A 53 -12.63 8.04 -4.94
CA VAL A 53 -11.85 8.57 -6.06
C VAL A 53 -12.74 9.29 -7.07
N LEU A 54 -13.89 8.71 -7.40
CA LEU A 54 -14.85 9.34 -8.31
C LEU A 54 -15.43 10.63 -7.72
N ARG A 55 -15.75 10.65 -6.42
CA ARG A 55 -16.26 11.85 -5.73
C ARG A 55 -15.20 12.95 -5.62
N ALA A 56 -13.95 12.58 -5.40
CA ALA A 56 -12.81 13.51 -5.32
C ALA A 56 -12.36 14.03 -6.69
N GLY A 57 -12.86 13.45 -7.79
CA GLY A 57 -12.51 13.83 -9.16
C GLY A 57 -11.24 13.17 -9.70
N GLY A 58 -10.65 12.22 -8.96
CA GLY A 58 -9.44 11.50 -9.34
C GLY A 58 -8.64 11.01 -8.14
N GLY A 59 -7.64 10.17 -8.40
CA GLY A 59 -6.88 9.48 -7.37
C GLY A 59 -6.38 8.11 -7.83
N THR A 60 -5.94 7.31 -6.87
CA THR A 60 -5.41 5.95 -7.08
C THR A 60 -6.40 4.94 -6.53
N VAL A 61 -6.76 3.95 -7.33
CA VAL A 61 -7.66 2.84 -6.99
C VAL A 61 -6.88 1.55 -7.12
N SER A 62 -7.03 0.64 -6.15
CA SER A 62 -6.63 -0.76 -6.30
C SER A 62 -7.89 -1.63 -6.31
N GLY A 63 -7.91 -2.63 -7.17
CA GLY A 63 -9.06 -3.53 -7.29
C GLY A 63 -8.75 -4.71 -8.20
N THR A 64 -9.80 -5.37 -8.65
CA THR A 64 -9.73 -6.51 -9.56
C THR A 64 -10.34 -6.15 -10.90
N VAL A 65 -9.72 -6.62 -11.99
CA VAL A 65 -10.27 -6.43 -13.34
C VAL A 65 -11.53 -7.28 -13.50
N ALA A 66 -12.67 -6.63 -13.75
CA ALA A 66 -13.95 -7.28 -13.95
C ALA A 66 -14.28 -7.54 -15.43
N ALA A 67 -13.75 -6.72 -16.34
CA ALA A 67 -13.92 -6.85 -17.80
C ALA A 67 -12.81 -6.11 -18.53
N VAL A 68 -12.49 -6.51 -19.76
CA VAL A 68 -11.42 -5.94 -20.59
C VAL A 68 -11.92 -5.73 -22.01
N GLY A 69 -11.60 -4.58 -22.59
CA GLY A 69 -11.75 -4.27 -24.01
C GLY A 69 -10.49 -3.62 -24.57
N ALA A 70 -10.50 -3.19 -25.83
CA ALA A 70 -9.28 -2.73 -26.50
C ALA A 70 -8.63 -1.47 -25.86
N ARG A 71 -9.46 -0.56 -25.32
CA ARG A 71 -9.02 0.75 -24.78
C ARG A 71 -9.68 1.09 -23.43
N TRP A 72 -10.27 0.08 -22.80
CA TRP A 72 -11.00 0.24 -21.55
C TRP A 72 -11.01 -1.08 -20.78
N MET A 73 -11.15 -0.99 -19.46
CA MET A 73 -11.42 -2.12 -18.58
C MET A 73 -12.42 -1.69 -17.52
N THR A 74 -13.11 -2.63 -16.88
CA THR A 74 -13.86 -2.36 -15.66
C THR A 74 -13.05 -2.85 -14.47
N ILE A 75 -12.89 -2.00 -13.45
CA ILE A 75 -12.29 -2.39 -12.16
C ILE A 75 -13.39 -2.48 -11.13
N GLN A 76 -13.29 -3.50 -10.27
CA GLN A 76 -14.16 -3.67 -9.12
C GLN A 76 -13.34 -3.66 -7.82
N ASP A 77 -13.84 -2.98 -6.80
CA ASP A 77 -13.39 -3.10 -5.41
C ASP A 77 -14.48 -3.80 -4.56
N ASP A 78 -14.34 -3.77 -3.23
CA ASP A 78 -15.23 -4.46 -2.27
C ASP A 78 -16.71 -4.04 -2.35
N GLY A 79 -17.07 -2.98 -3.08
CA GLY A 79 -18.47 -2.57 -3.18
C GLY A 79 -18.88 -1.82 -4.45
N THR A 80 -17.94 -1.46 -5.32
CA THR A 80 -18.22 -0.59 -6.47
C THR A 80 -17.47 -1.05 -7.72
N ARG A 81 -18.08 -0.83 -8.88
CA ARG A 81 -17.46 -1.00 -10.19
C ARG A 81 -17.28 0.35 -10.88
N THR A 82 -16.19 0.50 -11.61
CA THR A 82 -15.96 1.67 -12.46
C THR A 82 -15.26 1.29 -13.75
N ASP A 83 -15.65 1.94 -14.84
CA ASP A 83 -14.96 1.81 -16.11
C ASP A 83 -13.74 2.73 -16.13
N VAL A 84 -12.62 2.15 -16.51
CA VAL A 84 -11.34 2.81 -16.71
C VAL A 84 -11.05 2.86 -18.20
N THR A 85 -10.82 4.06 -18.71
CA THR A 85 -10.48 4.31 -20.11
C THR A 85 -9.04 4.78 -20.23
N VAL A 86 -8.38 4.40 -21.34
CA VAL A 86 -7.02 4.84 -21.67
C VAL A 86 -7.00 5.63 -22.97
N ARG A 87 -5.97 6.48 -23.14
CA ARG A 87 -5.77 7.21 -24.41
C ARG A 87 -5.27 6.30 -25.53
N GLY A 88 -4.52 5.25 -25.24
CA GLY A 88 -4.01 4.29 -26.22
C GLY A 88 -4.78 2.97 -26.22
N LEU A 89 -4.09 1.91 -26.63
CA LEU A 89 -4.47 0.54 -26.32
C LEU A 89 -4.19 0.23 -24.84
N LEU A 90 -4.95 -0.70 -24.27
CA LEU A 90 -4.58 -1.26 -22.99
C LEU A 90 -3.23 -1.99 -23.09
N PRO A 91 -2.38 -1.92 -22.04
CA PRO A 91 -1.18 -2.71 -21.99
C PRO A 91 -1.51 -4.21 -21.95
N GLU A 92 -0.58 -5.02 -22.44
CA GLU A 92 -0.65 -6.48 -22.34
C GLU A 92 -0.63 -6.92 -20.86
N GLY A 93 -1.10 -8.13 -20.58
CA GLY A 93 -1.12 -8.69 -19.22
C GLY A 93 -2.30 -8.23 -18.35
N ILE A 94 -3.23 -7.43 -18.88
CA ILE A 94 -4.51 -7.17 -18.21
C ILE A 94 -5.47 -8.32 -18.50
N GLU A 95 -5.78 -9.07 -17.44
CA GLU A 95 -6.70 -10.21 -17.50
C GLU A 95 -7.83 -10.06 -16.51
N GLN A 96 -9.00 -10.60 -16.85
CA GLN A 96 -10.15 -10.63 -15.93
C GLN A 96 -9.78 -11.45 -14.68
N GLY A 97 -10.10 -10.91 -13.50
CA GLY A 97 -9.75 -11.51 -12.22
C GLY A 97 -8.36 -11.13 -11.69
N ALA A 98 -7.52 -10.47 -12.50
CA ALA A 98 -6.20 -10.03 -12.04
C ALA A 98 -6.32 -8.81 -11.12
N PRO A 99 -5.47 -8.72 -10.07
CA PRO A 99 -5.35 -7.51 -9.28
C PRO A 99 -4.67 -6.42 -10.11
N ILE A 100 -5.10 -5.18 -9.90
CA ILE A 100 -4.60 -4.02 -10.64
C ILE A 100 -4.67 -2.76 -9.77
N THR A 101 -3.74 -1.85 -9.99
CA THR A 101 -3.80 -0.49 -9.42
C THR A 101 -3.80 0.54 -10.54
N VAL A 102 -4.70 1.50 -10.47
CA VAL A 102 -4.87 2.55 -11.48
C VAL A 102 -4.91 3.91 -10.82
N THR A 103 -4.08 4.82 -11.32
CA THR A 103 -4.15 6.24 -10.99
C THR A 103 -4.77 6.99 -12.17
N GLY A 104 -5.79 7.80 -11.90
CA GLY A 104 -6.50 8.51 -12.96
C GLY A 104 -7.35 9.67 -12.47
N ARG A 105 -7.95 10.38 -13.43
CA ARG A 105 -8.94 11.43 -13.15
C ARG A 105 -10.34 10.96 -13.48
N ALA A 106 -11.32 11.35 -12.68
CA ALA A 106 -12.72 11.06 -12.97
C ALA A 106 -13.13 11.77 -14.27
N ARG A 107 -13.78 11.04 -15.18
CA ARG A 107 -14.26 11.56 -16.47
C ARG A 107 -15.51 10.79 -16.89
N LYS A 108 -16.60 11.53 -17.16
CA LYS A 108 -17.88 10.96 -17.64
C LYS A 108 -18.42 9.79 -16.79
N GLY A 109 -18.23 9.83 -15.47
CA GLY A 109 -18.70 8.77 -14.56
C GLY A 109 -17.77 7.56 -14.42
N GLY A 110 -16.63 7.53 -15.14
CA GLY A 110 -15.57 6.55 -14.97
C GLY A 110 -14.24 7.21 -14.64
N LEU A 111 -13.14 6.47 -14.81
CA LEU A 111 -11.78 6.98 -14.67
C LEU A 111 -11.08 7.03 -16.03
N MET A 112 -10.33 8.10 -16.25
CA MET A 112 -9.33 8.19 -17.30
C MET A 112 -7.97 7.87 -16.67
N ALA A 113 -7.41 6.70 -17.01
CA ALA A 113 -6.13 6.27 -16.46
C ALA A 113 -4.99 7.14 -16.98
N SER A 114 -4.18 7.62 -16.04
CA SER A 114 -2.86 8.22 -16.30
C SER A 114 -1.71 7.28 -15.97
N GLU A 115 -1.99 6.26 -15.15
CA GLU A 115 -1.02 5.24 -14.74
C GLU A 115 -1.76 3.95 -14.41
N ILE A 116 -1.17 2.82 -14.80
CA ILE A 116 -1.68 1.46 -14.55
C ILE A 116 -0.50 0.63 -14.04
N ILE A 117 -0.68 -0.02 -12.91
CA ILE A 117 0.27 -0.95 -12.31
C ILE A 117 -0.39 -2.33 -12.30
N LEU A 118 0.23 -3.29 -12.97
CA LEU A 118 -0.23 -4.66 -13.08
C LEU A 118 0.18 -5.50 -11.85
N ALA A 119 -0.35 -6.72 -11.77
CA ALA A 119 -0.08 -7.66 -10.67
C ALA A 119 1.41 -8.05 -10.53
N ASP A 120 2.14 -8.08 -11.64
CA ASP A 120 3.58 -8.35 -11.70
C ASP A 120 4.43 -7.12 -11.30
N GLY A 121 3.79 -5.98 -11.02
CA GLY A 121 4.45 -4.71 -10.71
C GLY A 121 4.79 -3.87 -11.95
N SER A 122 4.48 -4.35 -13.16
CA SER A 122 4.72 -3.62 -14.40
C SER A 122 3.92 -2.32 -14.44
N LEU A 123 4.61 -1.24 -14.80
CA LEU A 123 4.09 0.12 -14.79
C LEU A 123 3.86 0.63 -16.21
N HIS A 124 2.61 1.02 -16.50
CA HIS A 124 2.21 1.58 -17.77
C HIS A 124 1.64 2.97 -17.58
N ARG A 125 2.18 3.93 -18.32
CA ARG A 125 1.66 5.30 -18.40
C ARG A 125 1.09 5.51 -19.79
N PRO A 126 -0.24 5.40 -19.96
CA PRO A 126 -0.87 5.70 -21.23
C PRO A 126 -0.45 7.11 -21.64
N SER A 127 0.29 7.23 -22.75
CA SER A 127 0.86 8.48 -23.21
C SER A 127 -0.20 9.58 -23.17
N ARG A 128 0.13 10.69 -22.49
CA ARG A 128 -0.54 11.94 -22.81
C ARG A 128 0.03 12.26 -24.18
N ASP A 129 -0.74 12.06 -25.24
CA ASP A 129 -0.32 12.56 -26.55
C ASP A 129 0.30 13.96 -26.37
N GLN A 130 1.50 14.12 -26.92
CA GLN A 130 2.19 15.40 -27.03
C GLN A 130 1.15 16.44 -27.43
N ASP A 131 0.89 17.39 -26.54
CA ASP A 131 0.39 18.69 -26.93
C ASP A 131 1.58 19.41 -27.60
N ASP A 132 2.04 18.90 -28.76
CA ASP A 132 2.95 19.62 -29.66
C ASP A 132 2.05 20.37 -30.66
N ASP A 133 1.77 21.63 -30.36
CA ASP A 133 1.44 22.71 -31.31
C ASP A 133 1.98 24.04 -30.77
#